data_AF-A0A2N2ZBI4-F1
#
_entry.id   AF-A0A2N2ZBI4-F1
#
_cell.length_a   1.000
_cell.length_b   1.000
_cell.length_c   1.000
_cell.angle_alpha   90.00
_cell.angle_beta   90.00
_cell.angle_gamma   90.00
#
_symmetry.space_group_name_H-M   'P 1'
#
loop_
_entity.id
_entity.type
_entity.pdbx_description
1 polymer ?
#
loop_
_entity_poly.entity_id
_entity_poly.type
_entity_poly.pdbx_seq_one_letter_code
_entity_poly.pdbx_strand_id
1 'polypeptide(L)' 'DDDFFAARSMDVFVSKLRKKLRADASVEIINLRGFGYKLVC' A
#
# COMPACT_ATOMS: atom_id res chain seq x y z
N ASP A 1 10.86 -9.42 16.68
CA ASP A 1 9.53 -9.01 16.21
C ASP A 1 9.50 -8.37 14.82
N ASP A 2 10.65 -8.18 14.14
CA ASP A 2 10.69 -7.55 12.81
C ASP A 2 10.30 -8.46 11.63
N ASP A 3 10.23 -9.78 11.84
CA ASP A 3 10.08 -10.75 10.74
C ASP A 3 8.63 -11.16 10.41
N PHE A 4 7.68 -10.98 11.33
CA PHE A 4 6.28 -11.38 11.07
C PHE A 4 5.63 -10.50 9.98
N PHE A 5 6.06 -9.25 9.89
CA PHE A 5 5.64 -8.31 8.85
C PHE A 5 6.51 -8.40 7.59
N ALA A 6 7.80 -8.75 7.72
CA ALA A 6 8.71 -8.93 6.58
C ALA A 6 8.39 -10.19 5.75
N ALA A 7 7.84 -11.24 6.36
CA ALA A 7 7.42 -12.46 5.64
C ALA A 7 6.19 -12.24 4.73
N ARG A 8 5.44 -11.15 4.92
CA ARG A 8 4.31 -10.78 4.07
C ARG A 8 4.72 -9.62 3.17
N SER A 9 4.90 -9.90 1.87
CA SER A 9 5.27 -8.89 0.88
C SER A 9 4.45 -7.61 1.06
N MET A 10 5.10 -6.45 0.99
CA MET A 10 4.47 -5.13 1.08
C MET A 10 3.25 -4.99 0.16
N ASP A 11 3.30 -5.64 -1.01
CA ASP A 11 2.18 -5.67 -1.96
C ASP A 11 0.87 -6.15 -1.34
N VAL A 12 0.91 -7.09 -0.39
CA VAL A 12 -0.27 -7.61 0.30
C VAL A 12 -0.88 -6.55 1.20
N PHE A 13 -0.06 -5.82 1.94
CA PHE A 13 -0.52 -4.74 2.82
C PHE A 13 -1.06 -3.57 2.01
N VAL A 14 -0.35 -3.17 0.95
CA VAL A 14 -0.80 -2.11 0.04
C VAL A 14 -2.12 -2.50 -0.64
N SER A 15 -2.28 -3.76 -1.05
CA SER A 15 -3.54 -4.26 -1.63
C SER A 15 -4.70 -4.23 -0.63
N LYS A 16 -4.47 -4.58 0.63
CA LYS A 16 -5.49 -4.47 1.70
C LYS A 16 -5.85 -3.01 2.00
N LEU A 17 -4.85 -2.13 2.02
CA LEU A 17 -5.04 -0.71 2.26
C LEU A 17 -5.87 -0.07 1.13
N ARG A 18 -5.54 -0.36 -0.14
CA ARG A 18 -6.34 0.09 -1.30
C ARG A 18 -7.81 -0.33 -1.21
N LYS A 19 -8.10 -1.56 -0.75
CA LYS A 19 -9.49 -2.00 -0.55
C LYS A 19 -10.24 -1.17 0.47
N LYS A 20 -9.59 -0.77 1.56
CA LYS A 20 -10.18 0.09 2.59
C LYS A 20 -10.41 1.52 2.10
N LEU A 21 -9.47 2.04 1.32
CA LEU A 21 -9.55 3.40 0.76
C LEU A 21 -10.47 3.50 -0.47
N ARG A 22 -10.98 2.38 -0.99
CA ARG A 22 -11.82 2.34 -2.20
C ARG A 22 -13.11 3.16 -2.10
N ALA A 23 -13.59 3.44 -0.90
CA ALA A 23 -14.76 4.30 -0.67
C ALA A 23 -14.45 5.79 -0.84
N ASP A 24 -13.17 6.17 -0.76
CA ASP A 24 -12.70 7.54 -0.89
C ASP A 24 -11.95 7.71 -2.21
N ALA A 25 -12.59 8.35 -3.18
CA ALA A 25 -12.00 8.61 -4.49
C ALA A 25 -10.96 9.74 -4.48
N SER A 26 -10.83 10.50 -3.38
CA SER A 26 -9.76 11.49 -3.26
C SER A 26 -8.42 10.83 -3.00
N VAL A 27 -8.42 9.67 -2.32
CA VAL A 27 -7.19 9.01 -1.90
C VAL A 27 -6.76 7.90 -2.86
N GLU A 28 -5.58 8.04 -3.45
CA GLU A 28 -4.98 7.03 -4.33
C GLU A 28 -3.56 6.66 -3.88
N ILE A 29 -3.21 5.38 -4.06
CA ILE A 29 -1.84 4.87 -3.84
C ILE A 29 -1.20 4.52 -5.17
N ILE A 30 -0.20 5.30 -5.59
CA ILE A 30 0.54 5.15 -6.84
C ILE A 30 1.81 4.31 -6.57
N ASN A 31 2.13 3.37 -7.46
CA ASN A 31 3.39 2.63 -7.41
C ASN A 31 4.47 3.36 -8.23
N LEU A 32 5.54 3.80 -7.58
CA LEU A 32 6.71 4.42 -8.18
C LEU A 32 7.81 3.37 -8.31
N ARG A 33 8.00 2.85 -9.52
CA ARG A 33 8.99 1.81 -9.80
C ARG A 33 10.40 2.27 -9.39
N GLY A 34 11.07 1.46 -8.59
CA GLY A 34 12.43 1.76 -8.09
C GLY A 34 12.48 2.68 -6.85
N PHE A 35 11.33 3.18 -6.38
CA PHE A 35 11.24 4.07 -5.21
C PHE A 35 10.29 3.54 -4.13
N GLY A 36 9.14 2.97 -4.51
CA GLY A 36 8.13 2.46 -3.57
C GLY A 36 6.73 2.94 -3.91
N TYR A 37 5.94 3.31 -2.90
CA TYR A 37 4.55 3.76 -3.09
C TYR A 37 4.38 5.21 -2.65
N LYS A 38 3.53 5.95 -3.35
CA LYS A 38 3.15 7.33 -3.02
C LYS A 38 1.65 7.39 -2.74
N LEU A 39 1.27 8.03 -1.64
CA LEU A 39 -0.11 8.39 -1.33
C LEU A 39 -0.40 9.78 -1.90
N VAL A 40 -1.53 9.92 -2.56
CA VAL A 40 -2.08 11.20 -3.06
C VAL A 40 -3.52 11.35 -2.56
N CYS A 41 -3.93 12.59 -2.31
CA CYS A 41 -5.24 13.01 -1.80
C CYS A 41 -5.74 14.26 -2.53
#